data_AF-X1L590-F1
#
_entry.id   AF-X1L590-F1
#
_cell.length_a   1.000
_cell.length_b   1.000
_cell.length_c   1.000
_cell.angle_alpha   90.00
_cell.angle_beta   90.00
_cell.angle_gamma   90.00
#
_symmetry.space_group_name_H-M   'P 1'
#
loop_
_entity.id
_entity.type
_entity.pdbx_description
1 polymer ?
#
loop_
_entity_poly.entity_id
_entity_poly.type
_entity_poly.pdbx_seq_one_letter_code
_entity_poly.pdbx_strand_id
1 'polypeptide(L)' 'MEVWQGNYDVGFAHDSDADRLAIIGENGICYPEDIGLALIAEDYLKNRDNKAEEVIFITNLASSSICCKLT' A
#
# COMPACT_ATOMS: atom_id res chain seq x y z
N MET A 1 -6.57 1.15 27.27
CA MET A 1 -7.48 0.74 26.20
C MET A 1 -6.60 0.26 25.07
N GLU A 2 -6.70 -1.02 24.71
CA GLU A 2 -5.88 -1.57 23.64
C GLU A 2 -6.44 -1.12 22.29
N VAL A 3 -5.59 -0.89 21.30
CA VAL A 3 -6.00 -0.29 20.01
C VAL A 3 -6.98 -1.21 19.26
N TRP A 4 -6.91 -2.52 19.46
CA TRP A 4 -7.84 -3.50 18.88
C TRP A 4 -9.20 -3.58 19.59
N GLN A 5 -9.41 -2.84 20.69
CA GLN A 5 -10.69 -2.82 21.42
C GLN A 5 -11.61 -1.66 20.98
N GLY A 6 -11.13 -0.75 20.15
CA GLY A 6 -11.94 0.34 19.59
C GLY A 6 -12.49 0.00 18.21
N ASN A 7 -13.63 0.60 17.86
CA ASN A 7 -14.13 0.61 16.48
C ASN A 7 -13.36 1.68 15.71
N TYR A 8 -12.35 1.26 14.95
CA TYR A 8 -11.56 2.12 14.09
C TYR A 8 -11.74 1.67 12.63
N ASP A 9 -11.85 2.63 11.71
CA ASP A 9 -12.03 2.32 10.29
C ASP A 9 -10.71 1.91 9.61
N VAL A 10 -9.59 2.44 10.11
CA VAL A 10 -8.24 2.17 9.61
C VAL A 10 -7.21 2.28 10.73
N GLY A 11 -6.20 1.42 10.68
CA GLY A 11 -5.02 1.46 11.54
C GLY A 11 -3.74 1.43 10.71
N PHE A 12 -2.68 2.01 11.29
CA PHE A 12 -1.34 2.01 10.71
C PHE A 12 -0.33 1.56 11.74
N ALA A 13 0.63 0.75 11.31
CA ALA A 13 1.79 0.38 12.12
C ALA A 13 3.06 0.53 11.28
N HIS A 14 4.15 0.93 11.92
CA HIS A 14 5.46 1.06 11.30
C HIS A 14 6.52 0.44 12.22
N ASP A 15 7.69 0.12 11.66
CA ASP A 15 8.85 -0.32 12.43
C ASP A 15 9.63 0.85 13.05
N SER A 16 10.74 0.56 13.72
CA SER A 16 11.42 1.52 14.59
C SER A 16 12.05 2.71 13.85
N ASP A 17 12.46 2.52 12.59
CA ASP A 17 12.98 3.54 11.69
C ASP A 17 11.94 4.06 10.70
N ALA A 18 10.74 3.49 10.70
CA ALA A 18 9.57 3.92 9.93
C ALA A 18 9.78 3.87 8.41
N ASP A 19 10.57 2.91 7.92
CA ASP A 19 10.70 2.63 6.49
C ASP A 19 9.66 1.59 6.00
N ARG A 20 8.98 0.91 6.93
CA ARG A 20 7.86 0.00 6.63
C ARG A 20 6.53 0.50 7.15
N LEU A 21 5.48 0.17 6.40
CA LEU A 21 4.10 0.48 6.76
C LEU A 21 3.21 -0.77 6.62
N ALA A 22 2.49 -1.08 7.69
CA ALA A 22 1.38 -2.03 7.69
C ALA A 22 0.06 -1.29 7.81
N ILE A 23 -0.92 -1.68 7.00
CA ILE A 23 -2.27 -1.11 7.00
C ILE A 23 -3.23 -2.14 7.58
N ILE A 24 -4.02 -1.72 8.56
CA ILE A 24 -5.00 -2.55 9.27
C ILE A 24 -6.40 -2.04 8.93
N GLY A 25 -7.28 -2.93 8.47
CA GLY A 25 -8.68 -2.61 8.22
C GLY A 25 -9.56 -2.71 9.46
N GLU A 26 -10.80 -2.26 9.33
CA GLU A 26 -11.84 -2.21 10.39
C GLU A 26 -12.01 -3.51 11.20
N ASN A 27 -11.78 -4.67 10.59
CA ASN A 27 -11.95 -5.97 11.24
C ASN A 27 -10.65 -6.53 11.83
N GLY A 28 -9.62 -5.68 11.99
CA GLY A 28 -8.28 -6.09 12.44
C GLY A 28 -7.49 -6.86 11.37
N ILE A 29 -7.96 -6.89 10.13
CA ILE A 29 -7.27 -7.55 9.02
C ILE A 29 -6.04 -6.72 8.64
N CYS A 30 -4.85 -7.33 8.70
CA CYS A 30 -3.63 -6.73 8.19
C CYS A 30 -3.53 -6.96 6.68
N TYR A 31 -3.47 -5.88 5.91
CA TYR A 31 -3.28 -5.96 4.46
C TYR A 31 -1.80 -6.20 4.12
N PRO A 32 -1.49 -7.11 3.18
CA PRO A 32 -0.14 -7.26 2.67
C PRO A 32 0.38 -5.95 2.06
N GLU A 33 1.66 -5.67 2.22
CA GLU A 33 2.33 -4.46 1.71
C GLU A 33 2.10 -4.26 0.21
N ASP A 34 2.12 -5.35 -0.57
CA ASP A 34 1.88 -5.31 -2.02
C ASP A 34 0.51 -4.71 -2.39
N ILE A 35 -0.50 -4.85 -1.52
CA ILE A 35 -1.82 -4.23 -1.74
C ILE A 35 -1.72 -2.71 -1.57
N GLY A 36 -1.04 -2.25 -0.52
CA GLY A 36 -0.81 -0.82 -0.29
C GLY A 36 -0.02 -0.18 -1.43
N LEU A 37 1.06 -0.84 -1.86
CA LEU A 37 1.86 -0.41 -3.01
C LEU A 37 1.01 -0.34 -4.28
N ALA A 38 0.17 -1.36 -4.54
CA ALA A 38 -0.67 -1.38 -5.72
C ALA A 38 -1.72 -0.25 -5.73
N LEU A 39 -2.35 0.04 -4.59
CA LEU A 39 -3.32 1.12 -4.45
C LEU A 39 -2.67 2.49 -4.71
N ILE A 40 -1.51 2.74 -4.08
CA ILE A 40 -0.78 4.01 -4.25
C ILE A 40 -0.30 4.18 -5.68
N ALA A 41 0.26 3.13 -6.27
CA ALA A 41 0.73 3.16 -7.65
C ALA A 41 -0.42 3.37 -8.65
N GLU A 42 -1.58 2.74 -8.43
CA GLU A 42 -2.77 2.94 -9.26
C GLU A 42 -3.24 4.40 -9.20
N ASP A 43 -3.36 4.96 -8.00
CA ASP A 43 -3.78 6.35 -7.79
C ASP A 43 -2.79 7.33 -8.44
N TYR A 44 -1.49 7.12 -8.21
CA TYR A 44 -0.43 7.93 -8.81
C TYR A 44 -0.49 7.91 -10.35
N LEU A 45 -0.63 6.73 -10.96
CA LEU A 45 -0.73 6.58 -12.41
C LEU A 45 -1.98 7.25 -12.98
N LYS A 46 -3.10 7.23 -12.24
CA LYS A 46 -4.36 7.88 -12.64
C LYS A 46 -4.28 9.40 -12.56
N ASN A 47 -3.64 9.93 -11.50
CA ASN A 47 -3.64 11.35 -11.16
C ASN A 47 -2.40 12.12 -11.62
N ARG A 48 -1.46 11.50 -12.35
CA ARG A 48 -0.27 12.20 -12.86
C ARG A 48 -0.61 13.27 -13.90
N ASP A 49 0.03 14.43 -13.76
CA ASP A 49 -0.17 15.59 -14.64
C ASP A 49 0.34 15.35 -16.08
N ASN A 50 1.50 14.72 -16.22
CA ASN A 50 2.13 14.45 -17.52
C ASN A 50 2.03 12.97 -17.90
N LYS A 51 0.99 12.61 -18.64
CA LYS A 51 0.79 11.24 -19.13
C LYS A 51 1.78 10.82 -20.24
N ALA A 52 2.54 11.76 -20.79
CA ALA A 52 3.51 11.51 -21.85
C ALA A 52 4.86 10.97 -21.35
N GLU A 53 5.16 11.09 -20.06
CA GLU A 53 6.38 10.54 -19.48
C GLU A 53 6.27 9.02 -19.31
N GLU A 54 7.34 8.30 -19.67
CA GLU A 54 7.47 6.88 -19.41
C GLU A 54 7.59 6.64 -17.90
N VAL A 55 6.79 5.71 -17.38
CA VAL A 55 6.85 5.32 -15.96
C VAL A 55 7.46 3.94 -15.88
N ILE A 56 8.56 3.84 -15.13
CA ILE A 56 9.22 2.58 -14.84
C ILE A 56 8.81 2.17 -13.43
N PHE A 57 8.04 1.09 -13.33
CA PHE A 57 7.66 0.51 -12.04
C PHE A 57 8.66 -0.57 -11.64
N ILE A 58 9.27 -0.42 -10.47
CA ILE A 58 10.28 -1.35 -9.93
C ILE A 58 9.70 -2.01 -8.69
N THR A 59 9.74 -3.34 -8.64
CA THR A 59 9.29 -4.14 -7.50
C THR A 59 10.26 -5.28 -7.23
N ASN A 60 10.19 -5.88 -6.05
CA ASN A 60 10.98 -7.04 -5.71
C ASN A 60 10.46 -8.27 -6.49
N LEU A 61 11.35 -9.18 -6.88
CA LEU A 61 10.97 -10.46 -7.49
C LEU A 61 10.01 -11.28 -6.61
N ALA A 62 10.09 -11.12 -5.29
CA ALA A 62 9.23 -11.80 -4.33
C ALA A 62 7.86 -11.12 -4.12
N SER A 63 7.65 -9.92 -4.66
CA SER A 63 6.38 -9.20 -4.56
C SER A 63 5.30 -9.82 -5.42
N SER A 64 4.05 -9.63 -5.01
CA SER A 64 2.87 -10.15 -5.68
C SER A 64 2.73 -9.64 -7.11
N SER A 65 2.27 -10.52 -8.01
CA SER A 65 1.95 -10.20 -9.40
C SER A 65 0.81 -9.19 -9.56
N ILE A 66 0.14 -8.79 -8.47
CA ILE A 66 -0.85 -7.71 -8.50
C ILE A 66 -0.26 -6.41 -9.02
N CYS A 67 1.02 -6.14 -8.71
CA CYS A 67 1.71 -4.95 -9.18
C CYS A 67 1.94 -4.97 -10.71
N CYS A 68 2.09 -6.16 -11.32
CA CYS A 68 2.22 -6.29 -12.78
C CYS A 68 0.91 -6.01 -13.54
N LYS A 69 -0.23 -5.97 -12.86
CA LYS A 69 -1.53 -5.66 -13.48
C LYS A 69 -1.83 -4.16 -13.54
N LEU A 70 -0.96 -3.32 -12.98
CA LEU A 70 -1.13 -1.86 -12.93
C LEU A 70 -0.64 -1.16 -14.19
N THR A 71 0.20 -1.84 -14.98
CA THR A 71 0.75 -1.41 -16.28
C THR A 71 0.00 -2.07 -17.43
#